data_AF-A0A3M5DLV3-F1
#
_entry.id   AF-A0A3M5DLV3-F1
#
_cell.length_a   1.000
_cell.length_b   1.000
_cell.length_c   1.000
_cell.angle_alpha   90.00
_cell.angle_beta   90.00
_cell.angle_gamma   90.00
#
_symmetry.space_group_name_H-M   'P 1'
#
loop_
_entity.id
_entity.type
_entity.pdbx_description
1 polymer ?
#
loop_
_entity_poly.entity_id
_entity_poly.type
_entity_poly.pdbx_seq_one_letter_code
_entity_poly.pdbx_strand_id
1 'polypeptide(L)'
;MRALRDKARLEPAYIEQVATVGNAVRDPRGWSLSVFYLVLVGPDTRVEDDDLDFVPLRDVRSERFALPFDHAQLVQQACERLASKSVYSALPLFLLAPRFTVAEALKAFECAIGQEVQHSSLRGRLERMKEAGWVEDTGERQRPPMGRPQHVLHFTPKPGGAFVFDRSLLAS
;
A
#
# COMPACT_ATOMS: atom_id res chain seq x y z
N MET A 1 -8.74 -14.62 -0.09
CA MET A 1 -9.76 -14.29 0.94
C MET A 1 -9.75 -15.27 2.10
N ARG A 2 -10.01 -16.57 1.89
CA ARG A 2 -10.07 -17.55 2.98
C ARG A 2 -8.83 -17.56 3.91
N ALA A 3 -7.61 -17.66 3.38
CA ALA A 3 -6.41 -17.67 4.24
C ALA A 3 -6.19 -16.37 5.04
N LEU A 4 -6.49 -15.20 4.47
CA LEU A 4 -6.37 -13.91 5.17
C LEU A 4 -7.39 -13.81 6.31
N ARG A 5 -8.64 -14.22 6.05
CA ARG A 5 -9.72 -14.22 7.05
C ARG A 5 -9.52 -15.29 8.12
N ASP A 6 -9.12 -16.50 7.72
CA ASP A 6 -9.00 -17.66 8.61
C ASP A 6 -7.75 -17.56 9.50
N LYS A 7 -6.64 -17.03 8.97
CA LYS A 7 -5.35 -16.99 9.69
C LYS A 7 -5.06 -15.63 10.31
N ALA A 8 -5.29 -14.53 9.59
CA ALA A 8 -4.94 -13.20 10.07
C ALA A 8 -6.14 -12.40 10.59
N ARG A 9 -7.37 -12.84 10.27
CA ARG A 9 -8.63 -12.17 10.61
C ARG A 9 -8.65 -10.69 10.20
N LEU A 10 -7.92 -10.36 9.14
CA LEU A 10 -7.81 -8.99 8.62
C LEU A 10 -8.83 -8.76 7.50
N GLU A 11 -9.51 -7.62 7.56
CA GLU A 11 -10.33 -7.12 6.46
C GLU A 11 -9.46 -6.19 5.58
N PRO A 12 -9.19 -6.56 4.32
CA PRO A 12 -8.27 -5.81 3.47
C PRO A 12 -8.93 -4.52 2.95
N ALA A 13 -8.19 -3.41 2.97
CA ALA A 13 -8.59 -2.20 2.26
C ALA A 13 -8.38 -2.37 0.74
N TYR A 14 -7.34 -3.12 0.37
CA TYR A 14 -7.06 -3.49 -1.02
C TYR A 14 -6.38 -4.87 -1.06
N ILE A 15 -6.66 -5.65 -2.10
CA ILE A 15 -6.00 -6.94 -2.36
C ILE A 15 -5.78 -7.15 -3.85
N GLU A 16 -4.60 -7.66 -4.21
CA GLU A 16 -4.32 -8.12 -5.57
C GLU A 16 -3.39 -9.32 -5.60
N GLN A 17 -3.48 -10.11 -6.67
CA GLN A 17 -2.50 -11.16 -6.93
C GLN A 17 -1.20 -10.56 -7.45
N VAL A 18 -0.06 -10.94 -6.87
CA VAL A 18 1.26 -10.49 -7.34
C VAL A 18 1.73 -11.43 -8.44
N ALA A 19 1.96 -12.69 -8.12
CA ALA A 19 2.41 -13.70 -9.06
C ALA A 19 2.10 -15.12 -8.55
N THR A 20 2.35 -16.09 -9.43
CA THR A 20 2.37 -17.52 -9.12
C THR A 20 3.79 -18.02 -9.32
N VAL A 21 4.36 -18.67 -8.30
CA VAL A 21 5.71 -19.23 -8.33
C VAL A 21 5.62 -20.74 -8.15
N GLY A 22 6.18 -21.50 -9.08
CA GLY A 22 6.20 -22.96 -9.02
C GLY A 22 7.54 -23.51 -9.49
N ASN A 23 8.21 -24.28 -8.64
CA ASN A 23 9.48 -24.94 -8.97
C ASN A 23 9.78 -26.06 -7.95
N ALA A 24 10.84 -26.84 -8.21
CA ALA A 24 11.27 -27.97 -7.39
C ALA A 24 12.22 -27.60 -6.23
N VAL A 25 12.64 -26.34 -6.14
CA VAL A 25 13.73 -25.92 -5.24
C VAL A 25 13.24 -25.01 -4.10
N ARG A 26 12.05 -24.42 -4.23
CA ARG A 26 11.49 -23.52 -3.22
C ARG A 26 11.07 -24.22 -1.94
N ASP A 27 10.72 -25.50 -2.04
CA ASP A 27 10.38 -26.35 -0.89
C ASP A 27 11.33 -27.54 -0.87
N PRO A 28 12.01 -27.81 0.26
CA PRO A 28 12.93 -28.95 0.37
C PRO A 28 12.25 -30.31 0.12
N ARG A 29 10.92 -30.38 0.18
CA ARG A 29 10.14 -31.59 -0.11
C ARG A 29 9.93 -31.84 -1.61
N GLY A 30 10.37 -30.93 -2.48
CA GLY A 30 10.31 -31.06 -3.93
C GLY A 30 9.40 -30.02 -4.60
N TRP A 31 8.66 -30.44 -5.63
CA TRP A 31 7.82 -29.54 -6.42
C TRP A 31 6.72 -28.89 -5.58
N SER A 32 6.66 -27.56 -5.64
CA SER A 32 5.69 -26.77 -4.89
C SER A 32 5.25 -25.56 -5.71
N LEU A 33 4.01 -25.14 -5.51
CA LEU A 33 3.37 -24.02 -6.18
C LEU A 33 2.77 -23.08 -5.12
N SER A 34 3.06 -21.78 -5.24
CA SER A 34 2.48 -20.72 -4.42
C SER A 34 1.88 -19.64 -5.30
N VAL A 35 0.65 -19.24 -4.98
CA VAL A 35 0.05 -18.00 -5.47
C VAL A 35 0.06 -17.02 -4.30
N PHE A 36 0.69 -15.87 -4.47
CA PHE A 36 0.79 -14.88 -3.40
C PHE A 36 0.17 -13.54 -3.79
N TYR A 37 -0.27 -12.82 -2.76
CA TYR A 37 -1.10 -11.62 -2.88
C TYR A 37 -0.45 -10.47 -2.11
N LEU A 38 -0.64 -9.26 -2.63
CA LEU A 38 -0.36 -8.02 -1.93
C LEU A 38 -1.68 -7.56 -1.28
N VAL A 39 -1.63 -7.30 0.01
CA VAL A 39 -2.77 -6.80 0.79
C VAL A 39 -2.35 -5.48 1.42
N LEU A 40 -3.17 -4.44 1.23
CA LEU A 40 -3.06 -3.18 1.96
C LEU A 40 -4.18 -3.12 2.99
N VAL A 41 -3.84 -2.66 4.18
CA VAL A 41 -4.75 -2.50 5.32
C VAL A 41 -4.70 -1.07 5.82
N GLY A 42 -5.77 -0.62 6.48
CA GLY A 42 -5.81 0.71 7.06
C GLY A 42 -4.82 0.85 8.23
N PRO A 43 -4.44 2.08 8.60
CA PRO A 43 -3.38 2.34 9.59
C PRO A 43 -3.74 1.87 11.01
N ASP A 44 -5.03 1.78 11.32
CA ASP A 44 -5.52 1.35 12.65
C ASP A 44 -5.74 -0.18 12.74
N THR A 45 -5.36 -0.91 11.70
CA THR A 45 -5.50 -2.38 11.66
C THR A 45 -4.63 -3.01 12.73
N ARG A 46 -5.22 -3.92 13.51
CA ARG A 46 -4.52 -4.71 14.53
C ARG A 46 -4.69 -6.20 14.20
N VAL A 47 -3.67 -6.96 14.54
CA VAL A 47 -3.73 -8.43 14.54
C VAL A 47 -4.07 -8.89 15.96
N GLU A 48 -5.03 -9.80 16.08
CA GLU A 48 -5.49 -10.36 17.35
C GLU A 48 -5.10 -11.84 17.42
N ASP A 49 -3.79 -12.10 17.35
CA ASP A 49 -3.20 -13.44 17.39
C ASP A 49 -1.76 -13.32 17.91
N ASP A 50 -1.38 -14.14 18.90
CA ASP A 50 -0.06 -14.07 19.54
C ASP A 50 1.09 -14.46 18.59
N ASP A 51 0.79 -15.18 17.51
CA ASP A 51 1.78 -15.60 16.50
C ASP A 51 1.90 -14.59 15.34
N LEU A 52 1.14 -13.48 15.36
CA LEU A 52 1.12 -12.47 14.30
C LEU A 52 1.50 -11.09 14.83
N ASP A 53 2.33 -10.37 14.07
CA ASP A 53 2.69 -8.99 14.37
C ASP A 53 2.96 -8.18 13.10
N PHE A 54 2.77 -6.86 13.19
CA PHE A 54 3.21 -5.91 12.17
C PHE A 54 4.65 -5.50 12.43
N VAL A 55 5.57 -6.05 11.63
CA VAL A 55 6.99 -5.70 11.70
C VAL A 55 7.37 -4.63 10.67
N PRO A 56 8.38 -3.78 10.97
CA PRO A 56 8.86 -2.81 9.99
C PRO A 56 9.39 -3.51 8.72
N LEU A 57 8.88 -3.12 7.55
CA LEU A 57 9.29 -3.72 6.27
C LEU A 57 10.79 -3.64 6.01
N ARG A 58 11.45 -2.57 6.47
CA ARG A 58 12.91 -2.41 6.37
C ARG A 58 13.68 -3.52 7.12
N ASP A 59 13.11 -4.07 8.18
CA ASP A 59 13.73 -5.12 8.99
C ASP A 59 13.62 -6.46 8.26
N VAL A 60 12.47 -6.70 7.62
CA VAL A 60 12.27 -7.85 6.72
C VAL A 60 13.22 -7.79 5.52
N ARG A 61 13.36 -6.62 4.89
CA ARG A 61 14.24 -6.43 3.71
C ARG A 61 15.73 -6.45 4.03
N SER A 62 16.11 -6.20 5.28
CA SER A 62 17.50 -6.30 5.74
C SER A 62 17.84 -7.71 6.25
N GLU A 63 16.98 -8.70 5.98
CA GLU A 63 17.16 -10.10 6.39
C GLU A 63 17.35 -10.28 7.90
N ARG A 64 16.86 -9.33 8.71
CA ARG A 64 16.85 -9.48 10.17
C ARG A 64 15.91 -10.59 10.64
N PHE A 65 14.94 -10.94 9.81
CA PHE A 65 14.06 -12.08 10.01
C PHE A 65 14.43 -13.20 9.04
N ALA A 66 14.66 -14.40 9.58
CA ALA A 66 14.80 -15.61 8.78
C ALA A 66 13.41 -16.06 8.31
N LEU A 67 13.02 -15.64 7.11
CA LEU A 67 11.74 -16.04 6.52
C LEU A 67 11.83 -17.46 5.95
N PRO A 68 10.75 -18.27 6.04
CA PRO A 68 10.77 -19.64 5.55
C PRO A 68 10.78 -19.71 4.02
N PHE A 69 11.37 -20.78 3.47
CA PHE A 69 11.41 -21.06 2.03
C PHE A 69 12.00 -19.88 1.21
N ASP A 70 11.29 -19.46 0.16
CA ASP A 70 11.61 -18.35 -0.73
C ASP A 70 10.87 -17.05 -0.33
N HIS A 71 10.30 -16.95 0.87
CA HIS A 71 9.42 -15.84 1.24
C HIS A 71 10.10 -14.46 1.19
N ALA A 72 11.40 -14.37 1.44
CA ALA A 72 12.15 -13.13 1.28
C ALA A 72 12.07 -12.59 -0.17
N GLN A 73 12.15 -13.50 -1.15
CA GLN A 73 12.02 -13.15 -2.57
C GLN A 73 10.58 -12.74 -2.91
N LEU A 74 9.58 -13.40 -2.33
CA LEU A 74 8.16 -13.04 -2.53
C LEU A 74 7.85 -11.65 -1.95
N VAL A 75 8.39 -11.33 -0.77
CA VAL A 75 8.26 -9.98 -0.16
C VAL A 75 8.90 -8.92 -1.05
N GLN A 76 10.11 -9.16 -1.57
CA GLN A 76 10.79 -8.23 -2.46
C GLN A 76 9.97 -7.98 -3.75
N GLN A 77 9.42 -9.02 -4.37
CA GLN A 77 8.53 -8.89 -5.53
C GLN A 77 7.24 -8.11 -5.21
N ALA A 78 6.66 -8.33 -4.02
CA ALA A 78 5.48 -7.58 -3.57
C ALA A 78 5.80 -6.08 -3.36
N CYS A 79 6.99 -5.76 -2.83
CA CYS A 79 7.46 -4.38 -2.67
C CYS A 79 7.65 -3.71 -4.03
N GLU A 80 8.30 -4.38 -4.98
CA GLU A 80 8.50 -3.87 -6.33
C GLU A 80 7.17 -3.66 -7.06
N ARG A 81 6.20 -4.56 -6.86
CA ARG A 81 4.84 -4.42 -7.37
C ARG A 81 4.17 -3.18 -6.81
N LEU A 82 4.18 -3.00 -5.48
CA LEU A 82 3.60 -1.83 -4.82
C LEU A 82 4.24 -0.54 -5.32
N ALA A 83 5.57 -0.46 -5.35
CA ALA A 83 6.30 0.71 -5.83
C ALA A 83 5.93 1.03 -7.28
N SER A 84 6.02 0.04 -8.17
CA SER A 84 5.72 0.21 -9.59
C SER A 84 4.29 0.67 -9.84
N LYS A 85 3.31 0.10 -9.14
CA LYS A 85 1.91 0.53 -9.27
C LYS A 85 1.63 1.88 -8.65
N SER A 86 2.29 2.24 -7.56
CA SER A 86 2.12 3.54 -6.89
C SER A 86 2.51 4.71 -7.79
N VAL A 87 3.43 4.48 -8.73
CA VAL A 87 3.80 5.47 -9.73
C VAL A 87 2.63 5.87 -10.61
N TYR A 88 1.62 5.03 -10.87
CA TYR A 88 0.51 5.34 -11.78
C TYR A 88 -0.89 5.09 -11.20
N SER A 89 -1.00 4.80 -9.90
CA SER A 89 -2.30 4.55 -9.25
C SER A 89 -2.39 5.23 -7.90
N ALA A 90 -3.59 5.22 -7.33
CA ALA A 90 -3.88 5.73 -6.00
C ALA A 90 -3.66 4.71 -4.87
N LEU A 91 -2.95 3.59 -5.13
CA LEU A 91 -2.75 2.52 -4.14
C LEU A 91 -2.25 2.99 -2.77
N PRO A 92 -1.28 3.93 -2.67
CA PRO A 92 -0.81 4.37 -1.36
C PRO A 92 -1.87 5.00 -0.46
N LEU A 93 -2.99 5.50 -1.01
CA LEU A 93 -4.08 6.05 -0.20
C LEU A 93 -4.81 4.98 0.62
N PHE A 94 -4.76 3.71 0.22
CA PHE A 94 -5.33 2.60 1.01
C PHE A 94 -4.56 2.29 2.30
N LEU A 95 -3.35 2.86 2.46
CA LEU A 95 -2.55 2.76 3.69
C LEU A 95 -2.89 3.86 4.70
N LEU A 96 -3.69 4.85 4.31
CA LEU A 96 -4.05 5.99 5.13
C LEU A 96 -5.43 5.80 5.77
N ALA A 97 -5.69 6.61 6.79
CA ALA A 97 -7.05 6.78 7.29
C ALA A 97 -7.93 7.36 6.17
N PRO A 98 -9.26 7.11 6.18
CA PRO A 98 -10.15 7.66 5.16
C PRO A 98 -10.01 9.18 5.03
N ARG A 99 -9.73 9.88 6.13
CA ARG A 99 -9.51 11.33 6.16
C ARG A 99 -8.02 11.60 6.30
N PHE A 100 -7.46 12.38 5.38
CA PHE A 100 -6.03 12.63 5.29
C PHE A 100 -5.71 14.00 4.71
N THR A 101 -4.52 14.49 4.99
CA THR A 101 -3.94 15.72 4.42
C THR A 101 -3.08 15.40 3.21
N VAL A 102 -2.82 16.41 2.36
CA VAL A 102 -1.90 16.25 1.22
C VAL A 102 -0.49 15.82 1.66
N ALA A 103 -0.01 16.27 2.82
CA ALA A 103 1.27 15.84 3.35
C ALA A 103 1.30 14.35 3.75
N GLU A 104 0.23 13.82 4.34
CA GLU A 104 0.12 12.39 4.67
C GLU A 104 0.05 11.55 3.40
N ALA A 105 -0.71 11.99 2.40
CA ALA A 105 -0.68 11.37 1.06
C ALA A 105 0.73 11.37 0.49
N LEU A 106 1.42 12.51 0.52
CA LEU A 106 2.78 12.60 0.01
C LEU A 106 3.70 11.58 0.67
N LYS A 107 3.64 11.50 2.00
CA LYS A 107 4.46 10.55 2.75
C LYS A 107 4.15 9.10 2.39
N ALA A 108 2.87 8.74 2.25
CA ALA A 108 2.47 7.39 1.86
C ALA A 108 3.00 7.02 0.46
N PHE A 109 2.88 7.95 -0.51
CA PHE A 109 3.41 7.74 -1.86
C PHE A 109 4.93 7.61 -1.88
N GLU A 110 5.66 8.46 -1.17
CA GLU A 110 7.13 8.38 -1.08
C GLU A 110 7.59 7.08 -0.42
N CYS A 111 6.92 6.65 0.65
CA CYS A 111 7.22 5.38 1.32
C CYS A 111 6.93 4.18 0.42
N ALA A 112 5.83 4.19 -0.33
CA ALA A 112 5.47 3.11 -1.23
C ALA A 112 6.38 3.03 -2.46
N ILE A 113 6.77 4.18 -3.05
CA ILE A 113 7.64 4.25 -4.23
C ILE A 113 9.11 4.09 -3.84
N GLY A 114 9.50 4.50 -2.65
CA GLY A 114 10.88 4.48 -2.17
C GLY A 114 11.74 5.66 -2.64
N GLN A 115 11.13 6.75 -3.10
CA GLN A 115 11.82 7.99 -3.49
C GLN A 115 10.93 9.22 -3.27
N GLU A 116 11.52 10.41 -3.29
CA GLU A 116 10.79 11.67 -3.15
C GLU A 116 9.79 11.91 -4.29
N VAL A 117 8.66 12.53 -3.96
CA VAL A 117 7.60 12.84 -4.91
C VAL A 117 7.39 14.35 -4.94
N GLN A 118 7.22 14.92 -6.13
CA GLN A 118 6.90 16.34 -6.23
C GLN A 118 5.50 16.62 -5.67
N HIS A 119 5.43 17.52 -4.70
CA HIS A 119 4.18 17.92 -4.06
C HIS A 119 3.15 18.49 -5.08
N SER A 120 3.60 19.22 -6.10
CA SER A 120 2.74 19.74 -7.17
C SER A 120 2.09 18.61 -7.98
N SER A 121 2.86 17.59 -8.36
CA SER A 121 2.39 16.43 -9.11
C SER A 121 1.36 15.62 -8.33
N LEU A 122 1.60 15.37 -7.04
CA LEU A 122 0.61 14.69 -6.19
C LEU A 122 -0.65 15.53 -6.01
N ARG A 123 -0.53 16.85 -5.80
CA ARG A 123 -1.69 17.73 -5.69
C ARG A 123 -2.55 17.67 -6.96
N GLY A 124 -1.93 17.74 -8.13
CA GLY A 124 -2.65 17.61 -9.41
C GLY A 124 -3.37 16.26 -9.56
N ARG A 125 -2.81 15.17 -9.03
CA ARG A 125 -3.51 13.87 -8.98
C ARG A 125 -4.72 13.88 -8.07
N LEU A 126 -4.59 14.45 -6.87
CA LEU A 126 -5.70 14.52 -5.92
C LEU A 126 -6.84 15.37 -6.48
N GLU A 127 -6.57 16.45 -7.21
CA GLU A 127 -7.62 17.22 -7.89
C GLU A 127 -8.34 16.39 -8.98
N ARG A 128 -7.61 15.63 -9.82
CA ARG A 128 -8.24 14.71 -10.79
C ARG A 128 -9.09 13.63 -10.12
N MET A 129 -8.64 13.13 -8.97
CA MET A 129 -9.42 12.17 -8.19
C MET A 129 -10.69 12.82 -7.62
N LYS A 130 -10.64 14.10 -7.22
CA LYS A 130 -11.82 14.86 -6.81
C LYS A 130 -12.83 15.01 -7.95
N GLU A 131 -12.37 15.39 -9.13
CA GLU A 131 -13.21 15.48 -10.33
C GLU A 131 -13.88 14.12 -10.66
N ALA A 132 -13.16 13.02 -10.45
CA ALA A 132 -13.66 11.66 -10.66
C ALA A 132 -14.49 11.11 -9.48
N GLY A 133 -14.65 11.86 -8.39
CA GLY A 133 -15.40 11.45 -7.19
C GLY A 133 -14.77 10.29 -6.42
N TRP A 134 -13.43 10.22 -6.39
CA TRP A 134 -12.66 9.27 -5.55
C TRP A 134 -12.07 9.93 -4.31
N VAL A 135 -12.07 11.27 -4.28
CA VAL A 135 -11.64 12.07 -3.14
C VAL A 135 -12.63 13.22 -2.99
N GLU A 136 -12.93 13.61 -1.77
CA GLU A 136 -13.78 14.75 -1.46
C GLU A 136 -13.03 15.76 -0.59
N ASP A 137 -13.30 17.06 -0.78
CA ASP A 137 -12.84 18.08 0.15
C ASP A 137 -13.82 18.11 1.32
N THR A 138 -13.32 17.94 2.54
CA THR A 138 -14.16 17.96 3.73
C THR A 138 -14.53 19.38 4.17
N GLY A 139 -13.87 20.41 3.62
CA GLY A 139 -13.95 21.79 4.09
C GLY A 139 -13.18 22.05 5.39
N GLU A 140 -12.66 21.00 6.01
CA GLU A 140 -11.94 21.08 7.27
C GLU A 140 -10.45 21.34 7.06
N ARG A 141 -9.81 21.85 8.13
CA ARG A 141 -8.37 22.06 8.17
C ARG A 141 -7.79 21.42 9.42
N GLN A 142 -6.73 20.66 9.23
CA GLN A 142 -5.92 20.12 10.31
C GLN A 142 -4.73 21.04 10.55
N ARG A 143 -4.49 21.38 11.82
CA ARG A 143 -3.29 22.11 12.23
C ARG A 143 -2.24 21.09 12.67
N PRO A 144 -1.16 20.87 11.91
CA PRO A 144 -0.03 20.10 12.41
C PRO A 144 0.65 20.84 13.57
N PRO A 145 1.42 20.14 14.43
CA PRO A 145 2.19 20.77 15.52
C PRO A 145 3.10 21.90 15.06
N MET A 146 3.56 21.86 13.80
CA MET A 146 4.36 22.90 13.18
C MET A 146 3.95 23.10 11.72
N GLY A 147 3.88 24.36 11.28
CA GLY A 147 3.55 24.73 9.90
C GLY A 147 2.13 25.26 9.69
N ARG A 148 1.73 25.40 8.42
CA ARG A 148 0.43 25.97 8.04
C ARG A 148 -0.71 24.93 8.19
N PRO A 149 -1.95 25.38 8.47
CA PRO A 149 -3.12 24.52 8.39
C PRO A 149 -3.22 23.84 7.01
N GLN A 150 -3.52 22.54 7.01
CA GLN A 150 -3.65 21.73 5.80
C GLN A 150 -5.12 21.35 5.57
N HIS A 151 -5.55 21.34 4.32
CA HIS A 151 -6.88 20.85 3.95
C HIS A 151 -6.98 19.35 4.22
N VAL A 152 -8.11 18.93 4.78
CA VAL A 152 -8.43 17.53 4.99
C VAL A 152 -9.29 17.04 3.82
N LEU A 153 -8.83 15.96 3.20
CA LEU A 153 -9.50 15.26 2.12
C LEU A 153 -10.08 13.95 2.66
N HIS A 154 -11.16 13.46 2.04
CA HIS A 154 -11.77 12.18 2.36
C HIS A 154 -11.63 11.24 1.15
N PHE A 155 -10.98 10.09 1.34
CA PHE A 155 -10.82 9.05 0.32
C PHE A 155 -12.10 8.22 0.22
N THR A 156 -12.68 8.15 -0.98
CA THR A 156 -13.90 7.40 -1.29
C THR A 156 -13.58 6.30 -2.31
N PRO A 157 -12.93 5.20 -1.90
CA PRO A 157 -12.57 4.12 -2.81
C PRO A 157 -13.83 3.48 -3.42
N LYS A 158 -13.82 3.29 -4.73
CA LYS A 158 -14.92 2.65 -5.45
C LYS A 158 -14.71 1.14 -5.57
N PRO A 159 -15.80 0.35 -5.70
CA PRO A 159 -15.68 -1.06 -6.05
C PRO A 159 -14.90 -1.24 -7.35
N GLY A 160 -13.97 -2.20 -7.40
CA GLY A 160 -13.21 -2.52 -8.61
C GLY A 160 -11.73 -2.17 -8.61
N GLY A 161 -11.19 -1.57 -7.54
CA GLY A 161 -9.74 -1.44 -7.33
C GLY A 161 -9.29 -0.02 -7.02
N ALA A 162 -8.06 0.33 -7.42
CA ALA A 162 -7.49 1.66 -7.21
C ALA A 162 -7.69 2.54 -8.45
N PHE A 163 -7.85 3.86 -8.25
CA PHE A 163 -7.84 4.83 -9.33
C PHE A 163 -6.49 4.77 -10.07
N VAL A 164 -6.52 4.78 -11.40
CA VAL A 164 -5.34 4.73 -12.27
C VAL A 164 -5.21 6.05 -13.03
N PHE A 165 -3.99 6.53 -13.17
CA PHE A 165 -3.65 7.76 -13.88
C PHE A 165 -2.97 7.43 -15.22
N ASP A 166 -3.29 8.18 -16.27
CA ASP A 166 -2.70 8.00 -17.61
C ASP A 166 -1.21 8.37 -17.68
N ARG A 167 -0.69 9.07 -16.67
CA ARG A 167 0.70 9.52 -16.60
C ARG A 167 1.35 9.10 -15.29
N SER A 168 2.62 8.72 -15.38
CA SER A 168 3.50 8.45 -14.23
C SER A 168 3.59 9.66 -13.29
N LEU A 169 3.68 9.40 -11.99
CA LEU A 169 3.85 10.42 -10.95
C LEU A 169 5.25 11.03 -10.98
N LEU A 170 6.21 10.27 -11.51
CA LEU A 170 7.62 10.62 -11.60
C LEU A 170 7.98 11.26 -12.95
N ALA A 171 7.07 11.24 -13.93
CA ALA A 171 7.27 11.97 -15.17
C ALA A 171 7.12 13.47 -14.87
N SER A 172 8.25 14.18 -14.94
CA SER A 172 8.32 15.65 -14.87
C SER A 172 7.98 16.27 -16.21
#